data_AF-A0A068QRD6-F1
#
_entry.id   AF-A0A068QRD6-F1
#
_cell.length_a   1.000
_cell.length_b   1.000
_cell.length_c   1.000
_cell.angle_alpha   90.00
_cell.angle_beta   90.00
_cell.angle_gamma   90.00
#
_symmetry.space_group_name_H-M   'P 1'
#
loop_
_entity.id
_entity.type
_entity.pdbx_description
1 polymer ?
#
loop_
_entity_poly.entity_id
_entity_poly.type
_entity_poly.pdbx_seq_one_letter_code
_entity_poly.pdbx_strand_id
1 'polypeptide(L)'
;MEQLLTKSELPEWFSYPREFKRIIEQNLLDFDPWIILEGERLRVRYDGLKKRYPNRDIIPFARREDNDDVACWDKDNPDQVVIIHDFSSEGYENVSKFESFWDWLRAALEATIEYDE
;
A
#
# COMPACT_ATOMS: atom_id res chain seq x y z
N MET A 1 4.87 -16.25 -11.45
CA MET A 1 4.47 -14.84 -11.58
C MET A 1 5.23 -14.07 -10.51
N GLU A 2 5.75 -12.88 -10.79
CA GLU A 2 6.47 -12.11 -9.76
C GLU A 2 5.50 -11.58 -8.70
N GLN A 3 5.88 -11.75 -7.43
CA GLN A 3 5.11 -11.38 -6.25
C GLN A 3 4.89 -9.85 -6.16
N LEU A 4 5.92 -9.07 -6.50
CA LEU A 4 5.88 -7.61 -6.50
C LEU A 4 5.94 -7.04 -7.93
N LEU A 5 5.78 -5.72 -8.06
CA LEU A 5 6.06 -5.00 -9.31
C LEU A 5 7.55 -5.09 -9.66
N THR A 6 7.84 -5.40 -10.92
CA THR A 6 9.19 -5.50 -11.49
C THR A 6 9.82 -4.13 -11.65
N LYS A 7 11.15 -4.08 -11.88
CA LYS A 7 11.85 -2.82 -12.23
C LYS A 7 11.31 -2.14 -13.48
N SER A 8 10.72 -2.89 -14.42
CA SER A 8 10.11 -2.33 -15.63
C SER A 8 8.70 -1.78 -15.41
N GLU A 9 8.04 -2.17 -14.31
CA GLU A 9 6.69 -1.69 -13.94
C GLU A 9 6.75 -0.52 -12.96
N LEU A 10 7.81 -0.47 -12.15
CA LEU A 10 8.05 0.61 -11.19
C LEU A 10 8.50 1.90 -11.88
N PRO A 11 8.09 3.06 -11.35
CA PRO A 11 8.62 4.33 -11.81
C PRO A 11 10.07 4.53 -11.31
N GLU A 12 10.85 5.34 -12.04
CA GLU A 12 12.28 5.55 -11.74
C GLU A 12 12.56 6.09 -10.33
N TRP A 13 11.61 6.81 -9.75
CA TRP A 13 11.74 7.43 -8.43
C TRP A 13 11.62 6.43 -7.27
N PHE A 14 11.14 5.21 -7.53
CA PHE A 14 10.77 4.28 -6.46
C PHE A 14 11.66 3.04 -6.39
N SER A 15 11.94 2.64 -5.16
CA SER A 15 12.42 1.31 -4.83
C SER A 15 11.78 0.84 -3.53
N TYR A 16 11.40 -0.43 -3.46
CA TYR A 16 10.81 -0.98 -2.24
C TYR A 16 11.77 -0.82 -1.03
N PRO A 17 11.27 -0.29 0.10
CA PRO A 17 12.04 -0.19 1.34
C PRO A 17 12.57 -1.56 1.77
N ARG A 18 13.72 -1.58 2.46
CA ARG A 18 14.35 -2.82 2.92
C ARG A 18 13.46 -3.56 3.92
N GLU A 19 12.77 -2.78 4.74
CA GLU A 19 11.83 -3.18 5.77
C GLU A 19 10.66 -3.96 5.16
N PHE A 20 10.05 -3.41 4.10
CA PHE A 20 8.98 -4.06 3.36
C PHE A 20 9.44 -5.38 2.73
N LYS A 21 10.61 -5.38 2.06
CA LYS A 21 11.17 -6.60 1.45
C LYS A 21 11.42 -7.70 2.49
N ARG A 22 11.87 -7.34 3.69
CA ARG A 22 12.05 -8.31 4.78
C ARG A 22 10.73 -9.00 5.17
N ILE A 23 9.63 -8.25 5.23
CA ILE A 23 8.30 -8.80 5.55
C ILE A 23 7.83 -9.75 4.44
N ILE A 24 8.02 -9.36 3.18
CA ILE A 24 7.74 -10.19 2.01
C ILE A 24 8.56 -11.50 2.02
N GLU A 25 9.86 -11.43 2.29
CA GLU A 25 10.76 -12.59 2.39
C GLU A 25 10.36 -13.56 3.52
N GLN A 26 9.71 -13.06 4.57
CA GLN A 26 9.21 -13.85 5.70
C GLN A 26 7.79 -14.40 5.46
N ASN A 27 7.17 -14.11 4.31
CA ASN A 27 5.80 -14.51 3.98
C ASN A 27 4.76 -14.03 5.02
N LEU A 28 5.00 -12.85 5.61
CA LEU A 28 4.09 -12.16 6.53
C LEU A 28 3.21 -11.20 5.71
N LEU A 29 2.17 -11.74 5.09
CA LEU A 29 1.40 -11.07 4.03
C LEU A 29 -0.02 -10.69 4.44
N ASP A 30 -0.48 -11.23 5.56
CA ASP A 30 -1.86 -11.12 6.00
C ASP A 30 -1.92 -10.65 7.45
N PHE A 31 -2.60 -9.54 7.67
CA PHE A 31 -2.78 -8.83 8.92
C PHE A 31 -4.22 -8.31 8.95
N ASP A 32 -5.21 -9.18 8.73
CA ASP A 32 -6.63 -8.82 8.68
C ASP A 32 -6.95 -7.70 9.69
N PRO A 33 -7.54 -6.57 9.25
CA PRO A 33 -8.15 -6.38 7.93
C PRO A 33 -7.16 -5.93 6.83
N TRP A 34 -5.86 -5.81 7.10
CA TRP A 34 -4.84 -5.39 6.13
C TRP A 34 -4.19 -6.57 5.42
N ILE A 35 -4.27 -6.57 4.09
CA ILE A 35 -3.71 -7.62 3.25
C ILE A 35 -2.69 -7.03 2.28
N ILE A 36 -1.46 -7.54 2.30
CA ILE A 36 -0.41 -7.16 1.36
C ILE A 36 -0.82 -7.60 -0.06
N LEU A 37 -0.69 -6.67 -1.01
CA LEU A 37 -1.04 -6.90 -2.41
C LEU A 37 0.12 -7.54 -3.16
N GLU A 38 -0.19 -8.59 -3.93
CA GLU A 38 0.81 -9.34 -4.68
C GLU A 38 0.32 -9.70 -6.09
N GLY A 39 1.27 -10.04 -6.95
CA GLY A 39 1.02 -10.64 -8.26
C GLY A 39 0.07 -9.80 -9.11
N GLU A 40 -0.99 -10.43 -9.60
CA GLU A 40 -1.98 -9.75 -10.44
C GLU A 40 -2.84 -8.76 -9.66
N ARG A 41 -3.13 -9.05 -8.37
CA ARG A 41 -3.94 -8.14 -7.53
C ARG A 41 -3.24 -6.80 -7.33
N LEU A 42 -1.92 -6.84 -7.11
CA LEU A 42 -1.09 -5.64 -7.03
C LEU A 42 -1.11 -4.84 -8.34
N ARG A 43 -0.91 -5.51 -9.48
CA ARG A 43 -0.89 -4.87 -10.81
C ARG A 43 -2.22 -4.20 -11.16
N VAL A 44 -3.32 -4.93 -10.98
CA VAL A 44 -4.68 -4.41 -11.19
C VAL A 44 -4.94 -3.19 -10.31
N ARG A 45 -4.54 -3.23 -9.04
CA ARG A 45 -4.71 -2.09 -8.13
C ARG A 45 -3.85 -0.90 -8.55
N TYR A 46 -2.58 -1.13 -8.87
CA TYR A 46 -1.65 -0.10 -9.30
C TYR A 46 -2.13 0.62 -10.58
N ASP A 47 -2.55 -0.14 -11.59
CA ASP A 47 -3.11 0.42 -12.83
C ASP A 47 -4.44 1.13 -12.60
N GLY A 48 -5.27 0.63 -11.68
CA GLY A 48 -6.51 1.27 -11.26
C GLY A 48 -6.28 2.63 -10.61
N LEU A 49 -5.33 2.71 -9.69
CA LEU A 49 -4.99 3.96 -9.01
C LEU A 49 -4.44 5.00 -9.99
N LYS A 50 -3.57 4.61 -10.93
CA LYS A 50 -3.09 5.53 -11.98
C LYS A 50 -4.21 6.14 -12.83
N LYS A 51 -5.27 5.38 -13.09
CA LYS A 51 -6.42 5.86 -13.88
C LYS A 51 -7.32 6.79 -13.06
N ARG A 52 -7.47 6.55 -11.76
CA ARG A 52 -8.34 7.33 -10.87
C ARG A 52 -7.68 8.60 -10.35
N TYR A 53 -6.37 8.56 -10.11
CA TYR A 53 -5.58 9.65 -9.56
C TYR A 53 -4.42 10.00 -10.51
N PRO A 54 -4.71 10.49 -11.73
CA PRO A 54 -3.69 10.72 -12.76
C PRO A 54 -2.68 11.80 -12.40
N ASN A 55 -2.98 12.67 -11.41
CA ASN A 55 -2.06 13.69 -10.94
C ASN A 55 -1.25 13.25 -9.71
N ARG A 56 -1.35 11.98 -9.28
CA ARG A 56 -0.58 11.41 -8.17
C ARG A 56 0.36 10.31 -8.64
N ASP A 57 1.57 10.34 -8.10
CA ASP A 57 2.58 9.30 -8.26
C ASP A 57 2.59 8.42 -6.99
N ILE A 58 1.67 7.45 -6.92
CA ILE A 58 1.52 6.54 -5.77
C ILE A 58 1.68 5.07 -6.17
N ILE A 59 2.21 4.26 -5.25
CA ILE A 59 2.42 2.82 -5.44
C ILE A 59 1.71 2.09 -4.29
N PRO A 60 0.64 1.31 -4.57
CA PRO A 60 -0.07 0.58 -3.53
C PRO A 60 0.74 -0.63 -3.08
N PHE A 61 0.54 -1.05 -1.83
CA PHE A 61 1.15 -2.28 -1.32
C PHE A 61 0.31 -3.08 -0.36
N ALA A 62 -0.71 -2.47 0.26
CA ALA A 62 -1.69 -3.19 1.05
C ALA A 62 -3.07 -2.63 0.76
N ARG A 63 -4.08 -3.49 0.84
CA ARG A 63 -5.48 -3.08 0.88
C ARG A 63 -6.05 -3.44 2.23
N ARG A 64 -7.03 -2.67 2.68
CA ARG A 64 -7.94 -3.12 3.71
C ARG A 64 -9.06 -3.96 3.08
N GLU A 65 -9.60 -4.93 3.80
CA GLU A 65 -10.67 -5.80 3.27
C GLU A 65 -12.09 -5.40 3.69
N ASP A 66 -12.22 -4.69 4.81
CA ASP A 66 -13.48 -4.20 5.37
C ASP A 66 -13.92 -2.85 4.76
N ASN A 67 -13.04 -2.19 4.00
CA ASN A 67 -13.34 -0.97 3.26
C ASN A 67 -12.41 -0.80 2.03
N ASP A 68 -12.55 0.33 1.32
CA ASP A 68 -11.76 0.63 0.12
C ASP A 68 -10.40 1.30 0.43
N ASP A 69 -9.90 1.24 1.67
CA ASP A 69 -8.62 1.84 2.02
C ASP A 69 -7.43 1.08 1.43
N VAL A 70 -6.42 1.84 1.03
CA VAL A 70 -5.19 1.33 0.41
C VAL A 70 -4.00 2.05 1.02
N ALA A 71 -3.02 1.26 1.46
CA ALA A 71 -1.73 1.77 1.89
C ALA A 71 -0.81 1.90 0.67
N CYS A 72 -0.24 3.09 0.51
CA CYS A 72 0.60 3.45 -0.64
C CYS A 72 1.90 4.11 -0.18
N TRP A 73 2.94 3.97 -1.00
CA TRP A 73 4.04 4.93 -1.03
C TRP A 73 3.68 6.06 -1.98
N ASP A 74 4.14 7.27 -1.66
CA ASP A 74 3.84 8.49 -2.40
C ASP A 74 5.13 9.23 -2.72
N LYS A 75 5.31 9.62 -3.99
CA LYS A 75 6.47 10.38 -4.44
C LYS A 75 6.63 11.71 -3.71
N ASP A 76 5.54 12.35 -3.34
CA ASP A 76 5.56 13.63 -2.62
C ASP A 76 5.85 13.45 -1.12
N ASN A 77 5.83 12.20 -0.64
CA ASN A 77 6.11 11.84 0.76
C ASN A 77 7.01 10.58 0.80
N PRO A 78 8.26 10.65 0.31
CA PRO A 78 9.08 9.49 -0.06
C PRO A 78 9.46 8.54 1.09
N ASP A 79 9.38 9.00 2.33
CA ASP A 79 9.68 8.22 3.53
C ASP A 79 8.42 7.74 4.28
N GLN A 80 7.24 8.21 3.87
CA GLN A 80 5.98 7.99 4.56
C GLN A 80 5.13 6.92 3.86
N VAL A 81 4.23 6.32 4.63
CA VAL A 81 3.10 5.56 4.09
C VAL A 81 1.86 6.44 4.16
N VAL A 82 1.13 6.55 3.05
CA VAL A 82 -0.16 7.24 3.01
C VAL A 82 -1.28 6.21 2.91
N ILE A 83 -2.37 6.43 3.65
CA ILE A 83 -3.61 5.70 3.48
C ILE A 83 -4.54 6.54 2.65
N ILE A 84 -5.04 5.96 1.56
CA ILE A 84 -6.06 6.56 0.72
C ILE A 84 -7.32 5.72 0.70
N HIS A 85 -8.48 6.36 0.65
CA HIS A 85 -9.75 5.72 0.38
C HIS A 85 -9.95 5.62 -1.13
N ASP A 86 -9.71 4.44 -1.70
CA ASP A 86 -9.85 4.20 -3.13
C ASP A 86 -11.29 4.53 -3.60
N PHE A 87 -11.44 4.90 -4.87
CA PHE A 87 -12.70 5.37 -5.47
C PHE A 87 -13.25 6.72 -4.97
N SER A 88 -12.56 7.42 -4.08
CA SER A 88 -12.84 8.83 -3.79
C SER A 88 -12.54 9.73 -4.98
N SER A 89 -13.13 10.94 -5.00
CA SER A 89 -12.71 11.97 -5.96
C SER A 89 -11.29 12.42 -5.67
N GLU A 90 -10.49 12.65 -6.72
CA GLU A 90 -9.11 13.12 -6.59
C GLU A 90 -9.02 14.41 -5.75
N GLY A 91 -8.13 14.41 -4.76
CA GLY A 91 -7.97 15.43 -3.72
C GLY A 91 -8.69 15.14 -2.40
N TYR A 92 -9.62 14.18 -2.37
CA TYR A 92 -10.40 13.82 -1.18
C TYR A 92 -10.09 12.43 -0.63
N GLU A 93 -9.23 11.67 -1.30
CA GLU A 93 -8.92 10.30 -0.96
C GLU A 93 -8.03 10.15 0.27
N ASN A 94 -7.35 11.18 0.76
CA ASN A 94 -6.38 11.04 1.85
C ASN A 94 -7.07 10.79 3.19
N VAL A 95 -6.76 9.65 3.83
CA VAL A 95 -7.33 9.24 5.12
C VAL A 95 -6.34 9.51 6.25
N SER A 96 -5.11 9.00 6.14
CA SER A 96 -4.08 9.14 7.17
C SER A 96 -2.68 8.99 6.59
N LYS A 97 -1.66 9.27 7.42
CA LYS A 97 -0.25 9.12 7.08
C LYS A 97 0.52 8.49 8.24
N PHE A 98 1.58 7.78 7.92
CA PHE A 98 2.53 7.19 8.85
C PHE A 98 3.95 7.61 8.46
N GLU A 99 4.77 7.95 9.45
CA GLU A 99 6.14 8.43 9.24
C GLU A 99 7.09 7.37 8.66
N SER A 100 6.71 6.09 8.72
CA SER A 100 7.48 5.00 8.14
C SER A 100 6.61 3.76 7.87
N PHE A 101 7.15 2.81 7.12
CA PHE A 101 6.54 1.49 6.96
C PHE A 101 6.35 0.76 8.30
N TRP A 102 7.26 0.92 9.27
CA TRP A 102 7.11 0.29 10.59
C TRP A 102 5.99 0.90 11.42
N ASP A 103 5.75 2.20 11.28
CA ASP A 103 4.62 2.86 11.92
C ASP A 103 3.30 2.35 11.35
N TRP A 104 3.23 2.21 10.02
CA TRP A 104 2.08 1.55 9.38
C TRP A 104 1.91 0.11 9.85
N LEU A 105 2.98 -0.70 9.87
CA LEU A 105 2.89 -2.11 10.27
C LEU A 105 2.44 -2.28 11.72
N ARG A 106 2.92 -1.40 12.63
CA ARG A 106 2.43 -1.38 14.02
C ARG A 106 0.92 -1.15 14.06
N ALA A 107 0.42 -0.15 13.34
CA ALA A 107 -1.01 0.14 13.29
C ALA A 107 -1.82 -0.98 12.61
N ALA A 108 -1.27 -1.63 11.58
CA ALA A 108 -1.91 -2.78 10.94
C ALA A 108 -2.06 -3.96 11.93
N LEU A 109 -1.03 -4.24 12.72
CA LEU A 109 -1.09 -5.28 13.76
C LEU A 109 -2.04 -4.93 14.90
N GLU A 110 -2.13 -3.66 15.30
CA GLU A 110 -3.15 -3.22 16.26
C GLU A 110 -4.55 -3.44 15.69
N ALA A 111 -4.78 -3.07 14.43
CA ALA A 111 -6.04 -3.35 13.75
C ALA A 111 -6.37 -4.85 13.68
N THR A 112 -5.35 -5.72 13.54
CA THR A 112 -5.56 -7.18 13.62
C THR A 112 -6.04 -7.64 14.97
N ILE A 113 -5.51 -7.07 16.05
CA ILE A 113 -5.97 -7.41 17.41
C ILE A 113 -7.42 -6.95 17.61
N GLU A 114 -7.78 -5.77 17.08
CA GLU A 114 -9.12 -5.19 17.20
C GLU A 114 -10.17 -5.86 16.31
N TYR A 115 -9.78 -6.44 15.17
CA TYR A 115 -10.71 -7.03 14.21
C TYR A 115 -11.37 -8.33 14.69
N ASP A 116 -10.74 -9.03 15.62
CA ASP A 116 -11.25 -10.25 16.25
C ASP A 116 -12.20 -9.98 17.45
N GLU A 117 -12.43 -8.71 17.82
CA GLU A 117 -13.40 -8.30 18.87
C GLU A 117 -14.81 -8.03 18.34
#